data_AF-A0AAD9S9P2-F1
#
_entry.id   AF-A0AAD9S9P2-F1
#
_cell.length_a   1.000
_cell.length_b   1.000
_cell.length_c   1.000
_cell.angle_alpha   90.00
_cell.angle_beta   90.00
_cell.angle_gamma   90.00
#
_symmetry.space_group_name_H-M   'P 1'
#
loop_
_entity.id
_entity.type
_entity.pdbx_description
1 polymer ?
#
loop_
_entity_poly.entity_id
_entity_poly.type
_entity_poly.pdbx_seq_one_letter_code
_entity_poly.pdbx_strand_id
1 'polypeptide(L)'
;MRYFTISLAFIAMLGGFDIASAICTGANLGIGTPVALGTGNTQYNVYDGSCKTVQSLQISTSIGPCISEYFLCAVGTKTIELYDDPTTGISYVCSADTTSESCGSDVISLCCHEGFIDD
;
A
#
# COMPACT_ATOMS: atom_id res chain seq x y z
N MET A 1 56.26 -10.81 27.46
CA MET A 1 55.27 -9.72 27.27
C MET A 1 55.39 -9.22 25.84
N ARG A 2 54.35 -9.43 25.02
CA ARG A 2 54.18 -8.77 23.73
C ARG A 2 52.68 -8.58 23.54
N TYR A 3 52.30 -7.32 23.46
CA TYR A 3 50.94 -6.80 23.45
C TYR A 3 50.47 -6.57 22.01
N PHE A 4 49.14 -6.52 21.86
CA PHE A 4 48.37 -5.88 20.77
C PHE A 4 48.27 -6.66 19.46
N THR A 5 47.12 -6.82 18.80
CA THR A 5 45.93 -5.95 18.67
C THR A 5 44.66 -6.77 18.43
N ILE A 6 43.57 -6.47 19.15
CA ILE A 6 42.21 -6.96 18.85
C ILE A 6 41.60 -6.02 17.79
N SER A 7 41.27 -6.56 16.62
CA SER A 7 40.59 -5.80 15.57
C SER A 7 39.07 -5.80 15.84
N LEU A 8 38.53 -4.68 16.31
CA LEU A 8 37.08 -4.46 16.35
C LEU A 8 36.59 -4.19 14.91
N ALA A 9 35.89 -5.16 14.32
CA ALA A 9 35.10 -4.91 13.12
C ALA A 9 33.74 -4.32 13.54
N PHE A 10 33.48 -3.11 13.06
CA PHE A 10 32.23 -2.36 13.26
C PHE A 10 31.06 -3.07 12.57
N ILE A 11 30.00 -3.33 13.33
CA ILE A 11 28.71 -3.78 12.81
C ILE A 11 28.00 -2.51 12.30
N ALA A 12 27.99 -2.29 10.99
CA ALA A 12 27.15 -1.27 10.38
C ALA A 12 25.69 -1.75 10.40
N MET A 13 24.92 -1.36 11.41
CA MET A 13 23.47 -1.43 11.37
C MET A 13 22.97 -0.37 10.39
N LEU A 14 22.72 -0.78 9.15
CA LEU A 14 21.86 -0.03 8.23
C LEU A 14 20.40 -0.28 8.63
N GLY A 15 20.00 0.28 9.77
CA GLY A 15 18.59 0.45 10.09
C GLY A 15 18.09 1.65 9.29
N GLY A 16 17.48 1.39 8.13
CA GLY A 16 16.67 2.40 7.46
C GLY A 16 15.57 2.81 8.43
N PHE A 17 15.58 4.07 8.86
CA PHE A 17 14.44 4.62 9.57
C PHE A 17 13.34 4.78 8.52
N ASP A 18 12.39 3.86 8.50
CA ASP A 18 11.09 4.11 7.89
C ASP A 18 10.47 5.25 8.68
N ILE A 19 10.71 6.47 8.21
CA ILE A 19 9.99 7.65 8.66
C ILE A 19 8.55 7.36 8.25
N ALA A 20 7.74 6.89 9.19
CA ALA A 20 6.33 6.67 8.99
C ALA A 20 5.71 8.03 8.64
N SER A 21 5.65 8.34 7.35
CA SER A 21 4.79 9.39 6.84
C SER A 21 3.38 8.87 7.07
N ALA A 22 2.62 9.55 7.93
CA ALA A 22 1.19 9.34 7.97
C ALA A 22 0.66 9.61 6.57
N ILE A 23 0.13 8.57 5.92
CA ILE A 23 -0.57 8.70 4.65
C ILE A 23 -2.06 8.68 4.92
N CYS A 24 -2.80 9.32 4.03
CA CYS A 24 -4.24 9.41 4.07
C CYS A 24 -4.71 9.86 5.44
N THR A 25 -4.25 11.03 5.89
CA THR A 25 -4.55 11.54 7.25
C THR A 25 -6.05 11.45 7.56
N GLY A 26 -6.44 10.56 8.48
CA GLY A 26 -7.85 10.31 8.85
C GLY A 26 -8.52 9.11 8.15
N ALA A 27 -7.85 8.45 7.22
CA ALA A 27 -8.21 7.16 6.64
C ALA A 27 -7.36 6.04 7.25
N ASN A 28 -7.80 4.80 7.10
CA ASN A 28 -7.15 3.64 7.73
C ASN A 28 -6.09 3.01 6.81
N LEU A 29 -6.34 3.06 5.50
CA LEU A 29 -5.50 2.45 4.48
C LEU A 29 -5.24 3.41 3.32
N GLY A 30 -4.10 3.23 2.65
CA GLY A 30 -3.80 3.84 1.37
C GLY A 30 -3.44 2.80 0.32
N ILE A 31 -3.83 3.03 -0.93
CA ILE A 31 -3.50 2.17 -2.06
C ILE A 31 -2.48 2.90 -2.94
N GLY A 32 -1.32 2.28 -3.12
CA GLY A 32 -0.25 2.76 -3.99
C GLY A 32 -0.69 2.85 -5.45
N THR A 33 0.08 3.58 -6.25
CA THR A 33 -0.19 3.72 -7.67
C THR A 33 0.01 2.37 -8.36
N PRO A 34 -0.92 1.91 -9.22
CA PRO A 34 -0.79 0.60 -9.86
C PRO A 34 0.47 0.47 -10.71
N VAL A 35 1.20 -0.62 -10.52
CA VAL A 35 2.45 -0.92 -11.26
C VAL A 35 2.26 -2.13 -12.15
N ALA A 36 2.47 -1.98 -13.46
CA ALA A 36 2.48 -3.10 -14.38
C ALA A 36 3.75 -3.94 -14.19
N LEU A 37 3.61 -5.24 -13.93
CA LEU A 37 4.75 -6.14 -13.67
C LEU A 37 5.39 -6.72 -14.93
N GLY A 38 4.83 -6.46 -16.11
CA GLY A 38 5.30 -7.02 -17.39
C GLY A 38 4.99 -8.51 -17.60
N THR A 39 4.42 -9.19 -16.60
CA THR A 39 4.00 -10.60 -16.64
C THR A 39 2.51 -10.79 -16.97
N GLY A 40 1.83 -9.71 -17.38
CA GLY A 40 0.37 -9.71 -17.58
C GLY A 40 -0.44 -9.43 -16.32
N ASN A 41 0.23 -9.07 -15.21
CA ASN A 41 -0.39 -8.63 -13.96
C ASN A 41 -0.05 -7.18 -13.64
N THR A 42 -0.95 -6.54 -12.90
CA THR A 42 -0.79 -5.21 -12.29
C THR A 42 -0.75 -5.36 -10.78
N GLN A 43 0.26 -4.80 -10.14
CA GLN A 43 0.42 -4.79 -8.69
C GLN A 43 -0.27 -3.58 -8.08
N TYR A 44 -1.01 -3.82 -7.00
CA TYR A 44 -1.59 -2.81 -6.12
C TYR A 44 -1.09 -3.09 -4.71
N ASN A 45 -0.30 -2.19 -4.15
CA ASN A 45 0.10 -2.28 -2.74
C ASN A 45 -0.91 -1.53 -1.88
N VAL A 46 -1.29 -2.15 -0.76
CA VAL A 46 -2.12 -1.53 0.27
C VAL A 46 -1.27 -1.31 1.50
N TYR A 47 -1.32 -0.10 2.03
CA TYR A 47 -0.54 0.37 3.15
C TYR A 47 -1.45 0.74 4.31
N ASP A 48 -1.00 0.53 5.53
CA ASP A 48 -1.60 1.19 6.69
C ASP A 48 -1.15 2.66 6.79
N GLY A 49 -1.77 3.42 7.70
CA GLY A 49 -1.42 4.81 7.96
C GLY A 49 0.02 5.03 8.46
N SER A 50 0.81 3.98 8.74
CA SER A 50 2.24 4.09 9.09
C SER A 50 3.15 3.72 7.92
N CYS A 51 2.63 3.67 6.69
CA CYS A 51 3.34 3.24 5.49
C CYS A 51 3.85 1.80 5.50
N LYS A 52 3.31 0.94 6.37
CA LYS A 52 3.61 -0.48 6.31
C LYS A 52 2.71 -1.14 5.28
N THR A 53 3.30 -1.88 4.35
CA THR A 53 2.52 -2.69 3.40
C THR A 53 1.76 -3.77 4.16
N VAL A 54 0.42 -3.73 4.08
CA VAL A 54 -0.47 -4.74 4.65
C VAL A 54 -0.92 -5.76 3.61
N GLN A 55 -1.00 -5.36 2.33
CA GLN A 55 -1.28 -6.28 1.22
C GLN A 55 -0.50 -5.91 -0.04
N SER A 56 -0.23 -6.92 -0.87
CA SER A 56 0.32 -6.77 -2.21
C SER A 56 -0.51 -7.61 -3.18
N LEU A 57 -1.49 -6.96 -3.80
CA LEU A 57 -2.44 -7.62 -4.70
C LEU A 57 -1.87 -7.65 -6.12
N GLN A 58 -1.99 -8.78 -6.80
CA GLN A 58 -1.67 -8.89 -8.21
C GLN A 58 -2.94 -9.24 -8.98
N ILE A 59 -3.36 -8.33 -9.85
CA ILE A 59 -4.58 -8.46 -10.63
C ILE A 59 -4.20 -8.62 -12.10
N SER A 60 -4.78 -9.62 -12.77
CA SER A 60 -4.59 -9.82 -14.20
C SER A 60 -4.95 -8.56 -14.97
N THR A 61 -4.04 -8.07 -15.81
CA THR A 61 -4.25 -6.88 -16.63
C THR A 61 -5.41 -7.06 -17.62
N SER A 62 -5.72 -8.29 -18.04
CA SER A 62 -6.85 -8.55 -18.95
C SER A 62 -8.21 -8.48 -18.26
N ILE A 63 -8.26 -8.72 -16.95
CA ILE A 63 -9.49 -8.67 -16.14
C ILE A 63 -9.68 -7.26 -15.56
N GLY A 64 -8.59 -6.67 -15.07
CA GLY A 64 -8.58 -5.35 -14.45
C GLY A 64 -9.13 -5.35 -13.01
N PRO A 65 -8.97 -4.23 -12.29
CA PRO A 65 -9.31 -4.14 -10.86
C PRO A 65 -10.82 -4.29 -10.61
N CYS A 66 -11.67 -3.72 -11.48
CA CYS A 66 -13.12 -3.64 -11.26
C CYS A 66 -13.91 -4.96 -11.41
N ILE A 67 -13.24 -6.02 -11.87
CA ILE A 67 -13.82 -7.37 -11.99
C ILE A 67 -13.06 -8.33 -11.04
N SER A 68 -12.06 -7.83 -10.31
CA SER A 68 -11.37 -8.60 -9.27
C SER A 68 -12.27 -8.76 -8.04
N GLU A 69 -11.90 -9.69 -7.16
CA GLU A 69 -12.56 -9.88 -5.87
C GLU A 69 -12.18 -8.81 -4.83
N TYR A 70 -11.20 -7.94 -5.13
CA TYR A 70 -10.65 -6.98 -4.17
C TYR A 70 -11.23 -5.58 -4.31
N PHE A 71 -11.68 -5.19 -5.50
CA PHE A 71 -12.06 -3.81 -5.77
C PHE A 71 -13.44 -3.71 -6.43
N LEU A 72 -14.27 -2.82 -5.91
CA LEU A 72 -15.48 -2.37 -6.58
C LEU A 72 -15.23 -0.99 -7.17
N CYS A 73 -15.70 -0.79 -8.40
CA CYS A 73 -15.51 0.46 -9.13
C CYS A 73 -16.84 1.13 -9.45
N ALA A 74 -16.79 2.45 -9.58
CA ALA A 74 -17.89 3.26 -10.05
C ALA A 74 -18.39 2.80 -11.43
N VAL A 75 -19.70 2.76 -11.59
CA VAL A 75 -20.33 2.46 -12.87
C VAL A 75 -20.05 3.63 -13.83
N GLY A 76 -19.30 3.36 -14.90
CA GLY A 76 -19.01 4.32 -15.97
C GLY A 76 -17.56 4.79 -16.00
N THR A 77 -17.05 5.37 -14.91
CA THR A 77 -15.66 5.87 -14.86
C THR A 77 -14.63 4.77 -14.66
N LYS A 78 -15.05 3.61 -14.12
CA LYS A 78 -14.16 2.50 -13.73
C LYS A 78 -13.10 2.90 -12.70
N THR A 79 -13.36 3.98 -11.96
CA THR A 79 -12.55 4.37 -10.79
C THR A 79 -12.86 3.42 -9.64
N ILE A 80 -11.84 2.97 -8.92
CA ILE A 80 -11.99 2.16 -7.70
C ILE A 80 -12.65 3.02 -6.62
N GLU A 81 -13.76 2.56 -6.06
CA GLU A 81 -14.52 3.23 -5.01
C GLU A 81 -14.58 2.41 -3.71
N LEU A 82 -14.43 1.08 -3.78
CA LEU A 82 -14.26 0.25 -2.59
C LEU A 82 -13.10 -0.72 -2.74
N TYR A 83 -12.52 -1.04 -1.59
CA TYR A 83 -11.56 -2.11 -1.39
C TYR A 83 -12.10 -3.09 -0.35
N ASP A 84 -12.21 -4.36 -0.73
CA ASP A 84 -12.54 -5.46 0.16
C ASP A 84 -11.24 -6.16 0.58
N ASP A 85 -10.92 -6.08 1.87
CA ASP A 85 -9.71 -6.73 2.40
C ASP A 85 -9.94 -8.25 2.51
N PRO A 86 -9.21 -9.07 1.72
CA PRO A 86 -9.42 -10.52 1.72
C PRO A 86 -8.96 -11.21 3.01
N THR A 87 -8.18 -10.53 3.86
CA THR A 87 -7.66 -11.09 5.11
C THR A 87 -8.58 -10.79 6.29
N THR A 88 -9.12 -9.58 6.37
CA THR A 88 -10.00 -9.18 7.47
C THR A 88 -11.48 -9.31 7.13
N GLY A 89 -11.85 -9.34 5.85
CA GLY A 89 -13.23 -9.31 5.39
C GLY A 89 -13.91 -7.95 5.56
N ILE A 90 -13.14 -6.90 5.88
CA ILE A 90 -13.65 -5.53 6.05
C ILE A 90 -13.62 -4.81 4.69
N SER A 91 -14.71 -4.09 4.41
CA SER A 91 -14.82 -3.23 3.23
C SER A 91 -14.45 -1.78 3.58
N TYR A 92 -13.70 -1.15 2.70
CA TYR A 92 -13.24 0.22 2.83
C TYR A 92 -13.76 1.04 1.65
N VAL A 93 -14.24 2.24 1.93
CA VAL A 93 -14.61 3.21 0.89
C VAL A 93 -13.36 4.01 0.57
N CYS A 94 -13.03 4.07 -0.72
CA CYS A 94 -11.82 4.67 -1.25
C CYS A 94 -12.12 5.95 -2.03
N SER A 95 -11.25 6.94 -1.89
CA SER A 95 -11.29 8.19 -2.61
C SER A 95 -9.90 8.52 -3.16
N ALA A 96 -9.83 9.26 -4.27
CA ALA A 96 -8.55 9.67 -4.84
C ALA A 96 -7.74 10.49 -3.84
N ASP A 97 -6.46 10.19 -3.70
CA ASP A 97 -5.56 11.05 -2.94
C ASP A 97 -5.44 12.41 -3.65
N THR A 98 -5.63 13.48 -2.89
CA THR A 98 -5.54 14.87 -3.36
C THR A 98 -4.32 15.59 -2.79
N THR A 99 -3.56 14.93 -1.92
CA THR A 99 -2.44 15.49 -1.19
C THR A 99 -1.08 15.02 -1.71
N SER A 100 -1.07 14.07 -2.66
CA SER A 100 0.13 13.49 -3.27
C SER A 100 1.07 12.87 -2.24
N GLU A 101 0.47 12.11 -1.33
CA GLU A 101 1.16 11.35 -0.29
C GLU A 101 1.94 10.17 -0.89
N SER A 102 2.94 9.67 -0.16
CA SER A 102 3.79 8.58 -0.62
C SER A 102 4.33 7.75 0.52
N CYS A 103 4.46 6.44 0.30
CA CYS A 103 5.19 5.53 1.17
C CYS A 103 6.53 5.15 0.52
N GLY A 104 7.59 5.83 0.96
CA GLY A 104 8.91 5.70 0.34
C GLY A 104 8.89 6.21 -1.11
N SER A 105 8.97 5.29 -2.06
CA SER A 105 8.91 5.58 -3.50
C SER A 105 7.55 5.32 -4.14
N ASP A 106 6.60 4.71 -3.42
CA ASP A 106 5.27 4.43 -3.94
C ASP A 106 4.34 5.62 -3.65
N VAL A 107 3.79 6.23 -4.69
CA VAL A 107 2.86 7.35 -4.57
C VAL A 107 1.47 6.79 -4.28
N ILE A 108 0.82 7.30 -3.25
CA ILE A 108 -0.54 6.90 -2.90
C ILE A 108 -1.51 7.47 -3.93
N SER A 109 -2.36 6.60 -4.47
CA SER A 109 -3.36 6.96 -5.47
C SER A 109 -4.76 7.06 -4.88
N LEU A 110 -5.05 6.25 -3.84
CA LEU A 110 -6.33 6.22 -3.16
C LEU A 110 -6.14 6.18 -1.65
N CYS A 111 -7.02 6.87 -0.94
CA CYS A 111 -7.16 6.85 0.50
C CYS A 111 -8.48 6.19 0.87
N CYS A 112 -8.41 5.15 1.71
CA CYS A 112 -9.53 4.29 2.03
C CYS A 112 -9.83 4.31 3.54
N HIS A 113 -11.08 4.59 3.87
CA HIS A 113 -11.59 4.59 5.24
C HIS A 113 -12.54 3.42 5.43
N GLU A 114 -12.61 2.88 6.65
CA GLU A 114 -13.64 1.88 6.97
C GLU A 114 -15.01 2.48 6.65
N GLY A 115 -15.75 1.80 5.78
CA GLY A 115 -17.10 2.15 5.45
C GLY A 115 -18.03 1.21 6.18
N PHE A 116 -18.64 1.66 7.28
CA PHE A 116 -19.91 1.08 7.68
C PHE A 116 -20.91 1.49 6.59
N ILE A 117 -21.35 0.55 5.76
CA ILE A 117 -22.64 0.70 5.09
C ILE A 117 -23.65 0.52 6.23
N ASP A 118 -23.99 1.61 6.91
CA ASP A 118 -25.16 1.65 7.78
C ASP A 118 -26.38 1.43 6.86
N ASP A 119 -26.90 0.20 6.85
CA ASP A 119 -28.16 -0.17 6.18
C ASP A 119 -29.37 0.49 6.88
#